data_AF-A0AAW6CZ56-F1
#
_entry.id   AF-A0AAW6CZ56-F1
#
_cell.length_a   1.000
_cell.length_b   1.000
_cell.length_c   1.000
_cell.angle_alpha   90.00
_cell.angle_beta   90.00
_cell.angle_gamma   90.00
#
_symmetry.space_group_name_H-M   'P 1'
#
loop_
_entity.id
_entity.type
_entity.pdbx_description
1 polymer ?
#
loop_
_entity_poly.entity_id
_entity_poly.type
_entity_poly.pdbx_seq_one_letter_code
_entity_poly.pdbx_strand_id
1 'polypeptide(L)'
;MGVRGECDLVEFCKDEDGIHLNGHRGTYSVFPVEYKKGKPKATKEDILQLVAQAICLEEMFCTEIPEGAIFYGETRHRENIVIDEDLKKEVRKMFEEMHQYYSRSYTPKVKFSKSCNACSLREVCVPKLGKKKSVKEYINNMLEDEV
;
A
#
# COMPACT_ATOMS: atom_id res chain seq x y z
N MET A 1 12.51 -7.29 3.92
CA MET A 1 11.81 -7.04 2.61
C MET A 1 12.44 -5.98 1.67
N GLY A 2 13.59 -5.39 1.99
CA GLY A 2 14.21 -4.36 1.12
C GLY A 2 13.40 -3.06 1.02
N VAL A 3 12.62 -2.74 2.06
CA VAL A 3 11.79 -1.53 2.18
C VAL A 3 12.18 -0.75 3.43
N ARG A 4 11.96 0.55 3.39
CA ARG A 4 12.02 1.44 4.55
C ARG A 4 10.70 2.22 4.62
N GLY A 5 10.20 2.43 5.82
CA GLY A 5 9.03 3.26 6.09
C GLY A 5 9.17 4.00 7.40
N GLU A 6 8.17 4.81 7.71
CA GLU A 6 7.99 5.49 8.99
C GLU A 6 6.61 5.08 9.52
N CYS A 7 6.53 4.73 10.80
CA CYS A 7 5.27 4.45 11.46
C CYS A 7 4.74 5.75 12.06
N ASP A 8 3.44 6.03 11.92
CA ASP A 8 2.82 7.20 12.54
C ASP A 8 2.88 7.10 14.07
N LEU A 9 2.49 5.94 14.60
CA LEU A 9 2.46 5.66 16.03
C LEU A 9 2.70 4.16 16.28
N VAL A 10 3.44 3.86 17.34
CA VAL A 10 3.59 2.50 17.89
C VAL A 10 3.27 2.56 19.37
N GLU A 11 2.26 1.82 19.79
CA GLU A 11 1.90 1.64 21.19
C GLU A 11 2.78 0.52 21.77
N PHE A 12 3.44 0.78 22.89
CA PHE A 12 4.18 -0.22 23.65
C PHE A 12 3.45 -0.50 24.97
N CYS A 13 2.83 -1.66 25.07
CA CYS A 13 2.02 -2.06 26.21
C CYS A 13 2.79 -3.07 27.06
N LYS A 14 2.74 -2.97 28.40
CA LYS A 14 3.45 -3.94 29.25
C LYS A 14 2.94 -5.36 28.98
N ASP A 15 3.87 -6.27 28.77
CA ASP A 15 3.59 -7.67 28.47
C ASP A 15 4.77 -8.52 28.98
N GLU A 16 4.50 -9.56 29.77
CA GLU A 16 5.54 -10.42 30.36
C GLU A 16 6.33 -11.18 29.29
N ASP A 17 5.71 -11.48 28.14
CA ASP A 17 6.33 -12.18 27.02
C ASP A 17 6.83 -11.21 25.92
N GLY A 18 6.80 -9.90 26.20
CA GLY A 18 7.16 -8.85 25.24
C GLY A 18 8.66 -8.58 25.09
N ILE A 19 8.98 -7.55 24.32
CA ILE A 19 10.36 -7.13 24.04
C ILE A 19 10.91 -6.19 25.11
N HIS A 20 12.24 -6.12 25.22
CA HIS A 20 12.90 -5.09 26.02
C HIS A 20 13.07 -3.80 25.22
N LEU A 21 12.70 -2.68 25.84
CA LEU A 21 12.94 -1.34 25.30
C LEU A 21 14.07 -0.67 26.06
N ASN A 22 15.06 -0.14 25.31
CA ASN A 22 16.19 0.55 25.91
C ASN A 22 15.71 1.77 26.73
N GLY A 23 16.15 1.86 27.98
CA GLY A 23 15.75 2.94 28.91
C GLY A 23 14.43 2.69 29.65
N HIS A 24 13.73 1.58 29.40
CA HIS A 24 12.47 1.24 30.06
C HIS A 24 12.60 -0.06 30.89
N ARG A 25 11.87 -0.11 32.02
CA ARG A 25 11.86 -1.29 32.90
C ARG A 25 10.71 -2.22 32.53
N GLY A 26 11.00 -3.50 32.36
CA GLY A 26 10.04 -4.54 31.99
C GLY A 26 10.12 -4.90 30.51
N THR A 27 9.07 -5.55 30.06
CA THR A 27 8.88 -6.07 28.70
C THR A 27 7.57 -5.53 28.13
N TYR A 28 7.51 -5.37 26.81
CA TYR A 28 6.42 -4.70 26.13
C TYR A 28 6.00 -5.40 24.84
N SER A 29 4.70 -5.55 24.61
CA SER A 29 4.18 -5.87 23.29
C SER A 29 4.28 -4.65 22.37
N VAL A 30 4.38 -4.91 21.07
CA VAL A 30 4.51 -3.88 20.03
C VAL A 30 3.21 -3.82 19.26
N PHE A 31 2.53 -2.68 19.25
CA PHE A 31 1.23 -2.53 18.61
C PHE A 31 1.25 -1.32 17.65
N PRO A 32 1.41 -1.52 16.33
CA PRO A 32 1.44 -0.44 15.37
C PRO A 32 0.05 0.18 15.17
N VAL A 33 0.01 1.51 15.02
CA VAL A 33 -1.20 2.26 14.70
C VAL A 33 -0.95 3.18 13.52
N GLU A 34 -1.66 2.93 12.42
CA GLU A 34 -1.63 3.77 11.21
C GLU A 34 -2.70 4.86 11.30
N TYR A 35 -2.32 6.12 11.07
CA TYR A 35 -3.27 7.23 11.05
C TYR A 35 -3.72 7.53 9.62
N LYS A 36 -5.03 7.52 9.38
CA LYS A 36 -5.63 7.98 8.14
C LYS A 36 -6.53 9.16 8.39
N LYS A 37 -6.29 10.28 7.69
CA LYS A 37 -7.14 11.47 7.81
C LYS A 37 -8.61 11.18 7.45
N GLY A 38 -8.84 10.39 6.39
CA GLY A 38 -10.16 10.16 5.80
C GLY A 38 -11.00 9.11 6.55
N LYS A 39 -11.91 8.47 5.81
CA LYS A 39 -12.81 7.41 6.28
C LYS A 39 -12.31 6.03 5.82
N PRO A 40 -12.80 4.92 6.43
CA PRO A 40 -12.51 3.58 5.97
C PRO A 40 -12.77 3.39 4.47
N LYS A 41 -11.85 2.69 3.80
CA LYS A 41 -11.95 2.36 2.38
C LYS A 41 -12.37 0.91 2.21
N ALA A 42 -13.01 0.60 1.08
CA ALA A 42 -13.33 -0.77 0.70
C ALA A 42 -12.11 -1.56 0.19
N THR A 43 -11.05 -0.86 -0.24
CA THR A 43 -9.79 -1.46 -0.66
C THR A 43 -8.90 -1.76 0.53
N LYS A 44 -8.01 -2.75 0.40
CA LYS A 44 -7.08 -3.16 1.46
C LYS A 44 -5.83 -2.28 1.58
N GLU A 45 -5.73 -1.16 0.87
CA GLU A 45 -4.49 -0.37 0.81
C GLU A 45 -4.01 0.10 2.18
N ASP A 46 -4.93 0.56 3.04
CA ASP A 46 -4.61 1.03 4.38
C ASP A 46 -4.20 -0.16 5.29
N ILE A 47 -4.86 -1.32 5.13
CA ILE A 47 -4.53 -2.58 5.83
C ILE A 47 -3.15 -3.09 5.44
N LEU A 48 -2.86 -3.19 4.14
CA LEU A 48 -1.59 -3.70 3.63
C LEU A 48 -0.42 -2.78 4.00
N GLN A 49 -0.66 -1.47 4.13
CA GLN A 49 0.34 -0.54 4.66
C GLN A 49 0.65 -0.81 6.14
N LEU A 50 -0.38 -0.98 6.99
CA LEU A 50 -0.21 -1.34 8.40
C LEU A 50 0.55 -2.67 8.54
N VAL A 51 0.19 -3.67 7.73
CA VAL A 51 0.86 -4.98 7.74
C VAL A 51 2.33 -4.85 7.30
N ALA A 52 2.63 -4.01 6.32
CA ALA A 52 4.02 -3.75 5.92
C ALA A 52 4.85 -3.11 7.04
N GLN A 53 4.26 -2.20 7.82
CA GLN A 53 4.89 -1.62 9.02
C GLN A 53 5.12 -2.70 10.08
N ALA A 54 4.12 -3.53 10.35
CA ALA A 54 4.23 -4.63 11.30
C ALA A 54 5.38 -5.58 10.93
N ILE A 55 5.50 -6.00 9.67
CA ILE A 55 6.63 -6.85 9.22
C ILE A 55 7.97 -6.16 9.48
N CYS A 56 8.08 -4.85 9.25
CA CYS A 56 9.31 -4.11 9.53
C CYS A 56 9.62 -4.09 11.04
N LEU A 57 8.61 -3.89 11.89
CA LEU A 57 8.76 -3.91 13.35
C LEU A 57 9.10 -5.31 13.87
N GLU A 58 8.49 -6.37 13.32
CA GLU A 58 8.84 -7.76 13.61
C GLU A 58 10.32 -8.03 13.28
N GLU A 59 10.80 -7.58 12.11
CA GLU A 59 12.22 -7.68 11.71
C GLU A 59 13.14 -6.85 12.64
N MET A 60 12.71 -5.66 13.09
CA MET A 60 13.50 -4.77 13.95
C MET A 60 13.63 -5.26 15.40
N PHE A 61 12.55 -5.82 15.95
CA PHE A 61 12.46 -6.18 17.36
C PHE A 61 12.54 -7.69 17.62
N CYS A 62 12.65 -8.51 16.56
CA CYS A 62 12.67 -9.97 16.63
C CYS A 62 11.48 -10.52 17.43
N THR A 63 10.27 -10.09 17.09
CA THR A 63 9.02 -10.46 17.77
C THR A 63 7.89 -10.68 16.75
N GLU A 64 6.77 -11.25 17.19
CA GLU A 64 5.55 -11.38 16.38
C GLU A 64 4.54 -10.30 16.75
N ILE A 65 3.86 -9.73 15.76
CA ILE A 65 2.83 -8.71 15.92
C ILE A 65 1.52 -9.26 15.32
N PRO A 66 0.65 -9.87 16.15
CA PRO A 66 -0.57 -10.52 15.68
C PRO A 66 -1.70 -9.53 15.34
N GLU A 67 -1.61 -8.29 15.81
CA GLU A 67 -2.61 -7.26 15.59
C GLU A 67 -2.02 -5.85 15.56
N GLY A 68 -2.75 -4.93 14.94
CA GLY A 68 -2.51 -3.49 14.97
C GLY A 68 -3.83 -2.74 14.83
N ALA A 69 -3.77 -1.42 14.63
CA ALA A 69 -4.97 -0.65 14.36
C ALA A 69 -4.81 0.41 13.27
N ILE A 70 -5.91 0.76 12.64
CA ILE A 70 -6.02 1.95 11.78
C ILE A 70 -6.93 2.95 12.49
N PHE A 71 -6.47 4.19 12.63
CA PHE A 71 -7.29 5.27 13.16
C PHE A 71 -7.70 6.24 12.06
N TYR A 72 -9.01 6.33 11.82
CA TYR A 72 -9.61 7.22 10.84
C TYR A 72 -10.04 8.54 11.49
N GLY A 73 -9.33 9.62 11.18
CA GLY A 73 -9.47 10.93 11.82
C GLY A 73 -10.81 11.62 11.61
N GLU A 74 -11.38 11.53 10.40
CA GLU A 74 -12.68 12.16 10.08
C GLU A 74 -13.85 11.52 10.84
N THR A 75 -13.83 10.19 11.01
CA THR A 75 -14.87 9.45 11.75
C THR A 75 -14.52 9.23 13.21
N ARG A 76 -13.28 9.55 13.63
CA ARG A 76 -12.70 9.23 14.95
C ARG A 76 -12.86 7.75 15.28
N HIS A 77 -12.69 6.90 14.28
CA HIS A 77 -12.91 5.46 14.40
C HIS A 77 -11.57 4.73 14.44
N ARG A 78 -11.36 3.91 15.47
CA ARG A 78 -10.25 2.97 15.56
C ARG A 78 -10.76 1.60 15.11
N GLU A 79 -10.13 1.04 14.10
CA GLU A 79 -10.39 -0.29 13.59
C GLU A 79 -9.20 -1.18 13.94
N ASN A 80 -9.42 -2.22 14.74
CA ASN A 80 -8.40 -3.21 15.04
C ASN A 80 -8.30 -4.21 13.87
N ILE A 81 -7.07 -4.48 13.45
CA ILE A 81 -6.76 -5.36 12.32
C ILE A 81 -5.95 -6.53 12.84
N VAL A 82 -6.45 -7.74 12.61
CA VAL A 82 -5.67 -8.98 12.81
C VAL A 82 -4.68 -9.11 11.67
N ILE A 83 -3.41 -9.33 12.01
CA ILE A 83 -2.31 -9.44 11.06
C ILE A 83 -2.00 -10.92 10.88
N ASP A 84 -2.69 -11.54 9.94
CA ASP A 84 -2.49 -12.95 9.60
C ASP A 84 -1.38 -13.17 8.56
N GLU A 85 -0.99 -14.43 8.39
CA GLU A 85 0.04 -14.83 7.42
C GLU A 85 -0.36 -14.59 5.97
N ASP A 86 -1.65 -14.55 5.64
CA ASP A 86 -2.09 -14.32 4.27
C ASP A 86 -1.94 -12.85 3.87
N LEU A 87 -2.23 -11.91 4.79
CA LEU A 87 -1.90 -10.50 4.64
C LEU A 87 -0.39 -10.28 4.51
N LYS A 88 0.42 -10.94 5.35
CA LYS A 88 1.89 -10.84 5.25
C LYS A 88 2.40 -11.34 3.91
N LYS A 89 1.88 -12.47 3.40
CA LYS A 89 2.21 -12.98 2.06
C LYS A 89 1.77 -12.02 0.96
N GLU A 90 0.58 -11.42 1.06
CA GLU A 90 0.09 -10.43 0.10
C GLU A 90 1.05 -9.23 0.01
N VAL A 91 1.48 -8.69 1.15
CA VAL A 91 2.48 -7.61 1.21
C VAL A 91 3.82 -8.04 0.60
N ARG A 92 4.37 -9.19 0.98
CA ARG A 92 5.65 -9.69 0.43
C ARG A 92 5.59 -9.85 -1.09
N LYS A 93 4.48 -10.38 -1.61
CA LYS A 93 4.25 -10.53 -3.05
C LYS A 93 4.20 -9.20 -3.78
N MET A 94 3.52 -8.19 -3.21
CA MET A 94 3.47 -6.84 -3.80
C MET A 94 4.86 -6.21 -3.87
N PHE A 95 5.66 -6.31 -2.81
CA PHE A 95 7.03 -5.82 -2.83
C PHE A 95 7.89 -6.55 -3.86
N GLU A 96 7.77 -7.88 -3.95
CA GLU A 96 8.48 -8.67 -4.95
C GLU A 96 8.11 -8.20 -6.38
N GLU A 97 6.83 -8.02 -6.67
CA GLU A 97 6.37 -7.52 -7.97
C GLU A 97 6.92 -6.12 -8.28
N MET A 98 6.91 -5.21 -7.30
CA MET A 98 7.48 -3.86 -7.44
C MET A 98 8.99 -3.91 -7.73
N HIS A 99 9.75 -4.75 -7.02
CA HIS A 99 11.18 -4.95 -7.25
C HIS A 99 11.47 -5.57 -8.62
N GLN A 100 10.62 -6.49 -9.09
CA GLN A 100 10.74 -7.06 -10.43
C GLN A 100 10.49 -6.03 -11.53
N TYR A 101 9.51 -5.13 -11.37
CA TYR A 101 9.30 -4.03 -12.32
C TYR A 101 10.49 -3.08 -12.38
N TYR A 102 11.03 -2.71 -11.22
CA TYR A 102 12.18 -1.82 -11.15
C TYR A 102 13.44 -2.44 -11.78
N SER A 103 13.80 -3.65 -11.39
CA SER A 103 15.00 -4.34 -11.90
C SER A 103 14.99 -4.56 -13.42
N ARG A 104 13.81 -4.77 -14.00
CA ARG A 104 13.64 -4.96 -15.45
C ARG A 104 13.44 -3.65 -16.23
N SER A 105 13.43 -2.50 -15.53
CA SER A 105 13.07 -1.19 -16.12
C SER A 105 11.76 -1.24 -16.91
N TYR A 106 10.79 -2.01 -16.41
CA TYR A 106 9.53 -2.25 -17.08
C TYR A 106 8.39 -1.54 -16.37
N THR A 107 7.73 -0.62 -17.08
CA THR A 107 6.50 0.03 -16.60
C THR A 107 5.29 -0.75 -17.13
N PRO A 108 4.45 -1.33 -16.25
CA PRO A 108 3.28 -2.10 -16.68
C PRO A 108 2.25 -1.23 -17.40
N LYS A 109 1.52 -1.83 -18.35
CA LYS A 109 0.43 -1.13 -19.06
C LYS A 109 -0.74 -0.87 -18.12
N VAL A 110 -1.09 0.40 -17.94
CA VAL A 110 -2.23 0.81 -17.12
C VAL A 110 -3.56 0.55 -17.82
N LYS A 111 -4.57 0.13 -17.05
CA LYS A 111 -5.96 0.14 -17.49
C LYS A 111 -6.60 1.47 -17.11
N PHE A 112 -7.05 2.24 -18.09
CA PHE A 112 -7.69 3.53 -17.82
C PHE A 112 -8.94 3.36 -16.95
N SER A 113 -9.01 4.10 -15.84
CA SER A 113 -10.15 4.18 -14.95
C SER A 113 -10.45 5.64 -14.59
N LYS A 114 -11.53 5.90 -13.84
CA LYS A 114 -11.85 7.26 -13.37
C LYS A 114 -10.76 7.84 -12.46
N SER A 115 -10.03 7.01 -11.71
CA SER A 115 -8.95 7.46 -10.82
C SER A 115 -7.75 8.03 -11.59
N CYS A 116 -7.57 7.65 -12.86
CA CYS A 116 -6.54 8.24 -13.73
C CYS A 116 -6.70 9.77 -13.89
N ASN A 117 -7.91 10.31 -13.75
CA ASN A 117 -8.13 11.75 -13.87
C ASN A 117 -7.59 12.54 -12.66
N ALA A 118 -7.51 11.91 -11.49
CA ALA A 118 -7.00 12.48 -10.25
C ALA A 118 -5.56 12.01 -9.93
N CYS A 119 -4.97 11.17 -10.78
CA CYS A 119 -3.62 10.65 -10.59
C CYS A 119 -2.58 11.75 -10.83
N SER A 120 -1.66 11.94 -9.89
CA SER A 120 -0.55 12.89 -9.99
C SER A 120 0.39 12.60 -11.17
N LEU A 121 0.45 11.34 -11.63
CA LEU A 121 1.29 10.92 -12.76
C LEU A 121 0.56 10.99 -14.12
N ARG A 122 -0.64 11.56 -14.19
CA ARG A 122 -1.48 11.56 -15.40
C ARG A 122 -0.76 12.10 -16.64
N GLU A 123 -0.04 13.21 -16.50
CA GLU A 123 0.64 13.89 -17.61
C GLU A 123 1.91 13.15 -18.08
N VAL A 124 2.49 12.30 -17.22
CA VAL A 124 3.65 11.46 -17.56
C VAL A 124 3.20 10.12 -18.15
N CYS A 125 2.18 9.50 -17.55
CA CYS A 125 1.64 8.21 -17.98
C CYS A 125 0.84 8.31 -19.28
N VAL A 126 0.14 9.42 -19.50
CA VAL A 126 -0.73 9.72 -20.65
C VAL A 126 -1.67 8.55 -21.02
N PRO A 127 -2.50 8.05 -20.09
CA PRO A 127 -3.21 6.77 -20.24
C PRO A 127 -4.26 6.77 -21.36
N LYS A 128 -4.71 7.94 -21.82
CA LYS A 128 -5.66 8.05 -22.95
C LYS A 128 -5.05 7.66 -24.31
N LEU A 129 -3.72 7.72 -24.46
CA LEU A 129 -3.06 7.35 -25.71
C LEU A 129 -3.13 5.84 -26.01
N GLY A 130 -3.27 5.00 -24.98
CA GLY A 130 -3.45 3.55 -25.14
C GLY A 130 -4.79 3.13 -25.75
N LYS A 131 -5.74 4.06 -25.94
CA LYS A 131 -7.07 3.81 -26.54
C LYS A 131 -7.22 4.29 -27.99
N LYS A 132 -6.14 4.70 -28.66
CA LYS A 132 -6.27 5.21 -30.04
C LYS A 132 -6.68 4.08 -31.01
N LYS A 133 -7.68 4.38 -31.85
CA LYS A 133 -8.03 3.61 -33.06
C LYS A 133 -6.77 3.41 -33.89
N SER A 134 -6.72 2.31 -34.65
CA SER A 134 -5.64 2.07 -35.60
C SER A 134 -5.47 3.29 -36.51
N VAL A 135 -4.23 3.70 -36.82
CA VAL A 135 -3.98 4.77 -37.80
C VAL A 135 -4.68 4.45 -39.13
N LYS A 136 -4.76 3.16 -39.48
CA LYS A 136 -5.49 2.67 -40.65
C LYS A 136 -7.00 2.93 -40.55
N GLU A 137 -7.62 2.68 -39.40
CA GLU A 137 -9.04 2.99 -39.20
C GLU A 137 -9.30 4.50 -39.22
N TYR A 138 -8.39 5.31 -38.66
CA TYR A 138 -8.51 6.76 -38.71
C TYR A 138 -8.48 7.29 -40.14
N ILE A 139 -7.51 6.82 -40.94
CA ILE A 139 -7.38 7.20 -42.35
C ILE A 139 -8.62 6.75 -43.15
N ASN A 140 -9.08 5.51 -42.96
CA ASN A 140 -10.26 5.01 -43.67
C ASN A 140 -11.52 5.83 -43.38
N ASN A 141 -11.78 6.18 -42.11
CA ASN A 141 -12.97 7.01 -41.79
C ASN A 141 -12.88 8.40 -42.43
N MET A 142 -11.71 9.04 -42.47
CA MET A 142 -11.57 10.35 -43.13
C MET A 142 -11.74 10.27 -44.65
N LEU A 143 -11.35 9.16 -45.28
CA LEU A 143 -11.57 8.93 -46.70
C LEU A 143 -13.04 8.58 -47.02
N GLU A 144 -13.77 7.99 -46.07
CA GLU A 144 -15.19 7.65 -46.21
C GLU A 144 -16.11 8.86 -45.96
N ASP A 145 -15.69 9.84 -45.13
CA ASP A 145 -16.44 11.08 -44.85
C ASP A 145 -16.33 12.15 -45.97
N GLU A 146 -15.55 11.90 -47.04
CA GLU A 146 -15.41 12.79 -48.22
C GLU A 146 -16.35 12.42 -49.40
N VAL A 147 -17.42 11.65 -49.18
CA VAL A 147 -18.43 11.27 -50.20
C VAL A 147 -19.81 11.88 -49.93
#